data_AF-A0A928XQT0-F1
#
_entry.id   AF-A0A928XQT0-F1
#
_cell.length_a   1.000
_cell.length_b   1.000
_cell.length_c   1.000
_cell.angle_alpha   90.00
_cell.angle_beta   90.00
_cell.angle_gamma   90.00
#
_symmetry.space_group_name_H-M   'P 1'
#
loop_
_entity.id
_entity.type
_entity.pdbx_description
1 polymer ?
#
loop_
_entity_poly.entity_id
_entity_poly.type
_entity_poly.pdbx_seq_one_letter_code
_entity_poly.pdbx_strand_id
1 'polypeptide(L)'
;MSTHAVGGSSELVWSLERAAKGLALAAPFGAAIAVRHGLGAAALHAAGVPLGFAVAVGLGTPALCIGVAHADLEVDARAAVVAVADGVAVAGRVLAGLSPAALLLCVTAESHVTAASFATLGLLLGSAMGVRALSAALDGVPRLFLWVFVPFLALLTARVWWLVLPALGGGR
;
A
#
# COMPACT_ATOMS: atom_id res chain seq x y z
N MET A 1 38.62 4.97 -11.20
CA MET A 1 37.94 6.20 -11.63
C MET A 1 36.45 5.97 -11.37
N SER A 2 35.97 6.38 -10.19
CA SER A 2 34.68 5.98 -9.62
C SER A 2 33.66 7.10 -9.74
N THR A 3 32.89 7.10 -10.81
CA THR A 3 31.79 8.06 -11.10
C THR A 3 30.41 7.53 -10.64
N HIS A 4 30.35 6.76 -9.55
CA HIS A 4 29.10 6.11 -9.10
C HIS A 4 28.41 6.74 -7.88
N ALA A 5 28.97 7.77 -7.24
CA ALA A 5 28.42 8.29 -5.97
C ALA A 5 27.32 9.36 -6.13
N VAL A 6 27.24 10.06 -7.27
CA VAL A 6 26.39 11.25 -7.40
C VAL A 6 24.92 10.94 -7.76
N GLY A 7 24.62 9.79 -8.38
CA GLY A 7 23.27 9.47 -8.86
C GLY A 7 22.29 8.96 -7.78
N GLY A 8 22.81 8.50 -6.64
CA GLY A 8 22.00 7.71 -5.73
C GLY A 8 21.05 8.50 -4.83
N SER A 9 21.38 9.73 -4.44
CA SER A 9 20.48 10.56 -3.62
C SER A 9 19.28 11.06 -4.41
N SER A 10 19.48 11.47 -5.67
CA SER A 10 18.41 11.91 -6.56
C SER A 10 17.39 10.81 -6.86
N GLU A 11 17.86 9.58 -7.05
CA GLU A 11 16.99 8.42 -7.32
C GLU A 11 16.09 8.09 -6.12
N LEU A 12 16.65 8.13 -4.91
CA LEU A 12 15.90 7.91 -3.68
C LEU A 12 14.82 8.98 -3.49
N VAL A 13 15.18 10.26 -3.63
CA VAL A 13 14.23 11.38 -3.50
C VAL A 13 13.08 11.24 -4.51
N TRP A 14 13.41 10.98 -5.77
CA TRP A 14 12.41 10.78 -6.81
C TRP A 14 11.48 9.59 -6.52
N SER A 15 12.01 8.49 -5.99
CA SER A 15 11.21 7.33 -5.61
C SER A 15 10.28 7.65 -4.42
N LEU A 16 10.76 8.37 -3.42
CA LEU A 16 9.94 8.83 -2.29
C LEU A 16 8.82 9.79 -2.74
N GLU A 17 9.10 10.71 -3.67
CA GLU A 17 8.07 11.56 -4.26
C GLU A 17 7.01 10.75 -5.00
N ARG A 18 7.41 9.71 -5.75
CA ARG A 18 6.46 8.82 -6.43
C ARG A 18 5.62 8.03 -5.44
N ALA A 19 6.21 7.53 -4.35
CA ALA A 19 5.48 6.86 -3.28
C ALA A 19 4.47 7.81 -2.61
N ALA A 20 4.89 9.04 -2.27
CA ALA A 20 4.01 10.04 -1.69
C ALA A 20 2.83 10.39 -2.62
N LYS A 21 3.08 10.55 -3.93
CA LYS A 21 2.02 10.69 -4.94
C LYS A 21 1.12 9.46 -5.00
N GLY A 22 1.68 8.25 -4.91
CA GLY A 22 0.92 7.00 -4.80
C GLY A 22 -0.01 6.97 -3.61
N LEU A 23 0.47 7.33 -2.42
CA LEU A 23 -0.35 7.45 -1.22
C LEU A 23 -1.47 8.47 -1.42
N ALA A 24 -1.16 9.67 -1.91
CA ALA A 24 -2.17 10.69 -2.20
C ALA A 24 -3.23 10.18 -3.20
N LEU A 25 -2.82 9.43 -4.22
CA LEU A 25 -3.69 8.82 -5.22
C LEU A 25 -4.59 7.71 -4.66
N ALA A 26 -4.24 7.09 -3.52
CA ALA A 26 -5.09 6.10 -2.88
C ALA A 26 -6.26 6.73 -2.08
N ALA A 27 -6.17 8.01 -1.71
CA ALA A 27 -7.18 8.69 -0.90
C ALA A 27 -8.58 8.77 -1.57
N PRO A 28 -8.72 9.08 -2.88
CA PRO A 28 -10.01 9.04 -3.58
C PRO A 28 -10.73 7.69 -3.46
N PHE A 29 -9.99 6.58 -3.52
CA PHE A 29 -10.56 5.25 -3.34
C PHE A 29 -11.16 5.09 -1.93
N GLY A 30 -10.44 5.54 -0.90
CA GLY A 30 -10.95 5.57 0.47
C GLY A 30 -12.22 6.41 0.61
N ALA A 31 -12.23 7.62 0.04
CA ALA A 31 -13.43 8.46 0.05
C ALA A 31 -14.61 7.79 -0.68
N ALA A 32 -14.35 7.17 -1.83
CA ALA A 32 -15.35 6.52 -2.66
C ALA A 32 -16.08 5.38 -1.93
N ILE A 33 -15.34 4.53 -1.20
CA ILE A 33 -15.94 3.40 -0.47
C ILE A 33 -16.79 3.82 0.74
N ALA A 34 -16.59 5.05 1.23
CA ALA A 34 -17.27 5.56 2.42
C ALA A 34 -18.31 6.64 2.14
N VAL A 35 -18.53 7.01 0.88
CA VAL A 35 -19.48 8.07 0.49
C VAL A 35 -20.89 7.84 1.05
N ARG A 36 -21.34 6.58 1.13
CA ARG A 36 -22.66 6.19 1.64
C ARG A 36 -22.85 6.42 3.15
N HIS A 37 -21.75 6.61 3.88
CA HIS A 37 -21.76 6.83 5.32
C HIS A 37 -21.62 8.32 5.68
N GLY A 38 -21.65 9.21 4.69
CA GLY A 38 -21.53 10.67 4.86
C GLY A 38 -20.11 11.21 4.72
N LEU A 39 -19.99 12.54 4.68
CA LEU A 39 -18.73 13.24 4.40
C LEU A 39 -17.64 12.99 5.46
N GLY A 40 -18.02 12.88 6.74
CA GLY A 40 -17.08 12.59 7.82
C GLY A 40 -16.44 11.20 7.66
N ALA A 41 -17.25 10.19 7.36
CA ALA A 41 -16.76 8.84 7.10
C ALA A 41 -15.89 8.80 5.82
N ALA A 42 -16.27 9.54 4.78
CA ALA A 42 -15.49 9.67 3.55
C ALA A 42 -14.10 10.26 3.83
N ALA A 43 -14.01 11.34 4.62
CA ALA A 43 -12.73 11.94 5.01
C ALA A 43 -11.84 10.98 5.80
N LEU A 44 -12.42 10.26 6.78
CA LEU A 44 -11.69 9.26 7.57
C LEU A 44 -11.15 8.13 6.69
N HIS A 45 -11.91 7.64 5.71
CA HIS A 45 -11.42 6.61 4.80
C HIS A 45 -10.41 7.15 3.79
N ALA A 46 -10.57 8.40 3.32
CA ALA A 46 -9.60 9.04 2.46
C ALA A 46 -8.22 9.15 3.13
N ALA A 47 -8.18 9.38 4.44
CA ALA A 47 -6.93 9.36 5.22
C ALA A 47 -6.50 7.94 5.60
N GLY A 48 -7.44 7.06 5.95
CA GLY A 48 -7.15 5.73 6.49
C GLY A 48 -6.56 4.76 5.46
N VAL A 49 -7.01 4.83 4.20
CA VAL A 49 -6.45 3.99 3.12
C VAL A 49 -4.95 4.27 2.93
N PRO A 50 -4.49 5.51 2.64
CA PRO A 50 -3.06 5.79 2.52
C PRO A 50 -2.29 5.58 3.82
N LEU A 51 -2.90 5.82 4.99
CA LEU A 51 -2.24 5.55 6.27
C LEU A 51 -1.88 4.07 6.42
N GLY A 52 -2.76 3.14 6.01
CA GLY A 52 -2.45 1.72 6.00
C GLY A 52 -1.19 1.38 5.19
N PHE A 53 -1.07 1.96 3.99
CA PHE A 53 0.14 1.80 3.18
C PHE A 53 1.36 2.47 3.81
N ALA A 54 1.22 3.67 4.38
CA ALA A 54 2.33 4.36 5.04
C ALA A 54 2.89 3.56 6.22
N VAL A 55 2.02 2.94 7.03
CA VAL A 55 2.43 2.06 8.13
C VAL A 55 3.08 0.78 7.59
N ALA A 56 2.50 0.18 6.55
CA ALA A 56 3.08 -0.99 5.90
C ALA A 56 4.47 -0.72 5.35
N VAL A 57 4.72 0.47 4.81
CA VAL A 57 6.05 0.90 4.35
C VAL A 57 7.00 1.12 5.51
N GLY A 58 6.57 1.90 6.51
CA GLY A 58 7.40 2.30 7.63
C GLY A 58 7.86 1.13 8.49
N LEU A 59 7.00 0.13 8.69
CA LEU A 59 7.32 -1.08 9.46
C LEU A 59 7.79 -2.24 8.56
N GLY A 60 7.26 -2.34 7.35
CA GLY A 60 7.60 -3.39 6.41
C GLY A 60 9.02 -3.28 5.90
N THR A 61 9.47 -2.08 5.52
CA THR A 61 10.84 -1.90 5.00
C THR A 61 11.92 -2.35 5.98
N PRO A 62 11.95 -1.93 7.26
CA PRO A 62 12.93 -2.45 8.20
C PRO A 62 12.75 -3.94 8.48
N ALA A 63 11.51 -4.45 8.55
CA ALA A 63 11.25 -5.89 8.73
C ALA A 63 11.77 -6.73 7.55
N LEU A 64 11.67 -6.21 6.32
CA LEU A 64 12.25 -6.81 5.12
C LEU A 64 13.77 -6.88 5.24
N CYS A 65 14.44 -5.77 5.55
CA CYS A 65 15.89 -5.74 5.70
C CYS A 65 16.38 -6.71 6.79
N ILE A 66 15.70 -6.75 7.95
CA ILE A 66 16.03 -7.68 9.03
C ILE A 66 15.83 -9.14 8.59
N GLY A 67 14.70 -9.43 7.94
CA GLY A 67 14.38 -10.78 7.50
C GLY A 67 15.36 -11.31 6.45
N VAL A 68 15.81 -10.44 5.55
CA VAL A 68 16.80 -10.83 4.54
C VAL A 68 18.20 -10.94 5.15
N ALA A 69 18.58 -10.06 6.08
CA ALA A 69 19.82 -10.20 6.84
C ALA A 69 19.86 -11.52 7.65
N HIS A 70 18.74 -11.97 8.21
CA HIS A 70 18.66 -13.27 8.88
C HIS A 70 18.78 -14.48 7.94
N ALA A 71 18.51 -14.29 6.65
CA ALA A 71 18.71 -15.31 5.64
C ALA A 71 20.16 -15.36 5.11
N ASP A 72 21.08 -14.59 5.71
CA ASP A 72 22.48 -14.43 5.28
C ASP A 72 22.59 -13.91 3.83
N LEU A 73 21.62 -13.09 3.43
CA LEU A 73 21.56 -12.48 2.11
C LEU A 73 21.92 -10.99 2.22
N GLU A 74 22.77 -10.53 1.31
CA GLU A 74 23.09 -9.11 1.18
C GLU A 74 21.89 -8.37 0.56
N VAL A 75 21.31 -7.43 1.31
CA VAL A 75 20.32 -6.50 0.78
C VAL A 75 20.83 -5.08 0.91
N ASP A 76 20.89 -4.39 -0.23
CA ASP A 76 21.02 -2.94 -0.24
C ASP A 76 19.72 -2.33 0.31
N ALA A 77 19.81 -1.77 1.51
CA ALA A 77 18.69 -1.09 2.16
C ALA A 77 18.12 0.04 1.30
N ARG A 78 18.94 0.71 0.48
CA ARG A 78 18.45 1.71 -0.48
C ARG A 78 17.60 1.06 -1.56
N ALA A 79 18.07 -0.04 -2.15
CA ALA A 79 17.30 -0.77 -3.16
C ALA A 79 15.96 -1.25 -2.58
N ALA A 80 15.94 -1.72 -1.33
CA ALA A 80 14.71 -2.08 -0.63
C ALA A 80 13.74 -0.89 -0.49
N VAL A 81 14.23 0.28 -0.08
CA VAL A 81 13.39 1.49 0.01
C VAL A 81 12.83 1.91 -1.35
N VAL A 82 13.65 1.87 -2.40
CA VAL A 82 13.21 2.18 -3.78
C VAL A 82 12.15 1.19 -4.25
N ALA A 83 12.37 -0.10 -4.03
CA ALA A 83 11.42 -1.15 -4.39
C ALA A 83 10.08 -1.02 -3.66
N VAL A 84 10.11 -0.68 -2.37
CA VAL A 84 8.90 -0.41 -1.58
C VAL A 84 8.19 0.85 -2.08
N ALA A 85 8.93 1.91 -2.35
CA ALA A 85 8.39 3.15 -2.89
C ALA A 85 7.68 2.93 -4.25
N ASP A 86 8.25 2.10 -5.13
CA ASP A 86 7.65 1.68 -6.38
C ASP A 86 6.36 0.87 -6.18
N GLY A 87 6.39 -0.09 -5.24
CA GLY A 87 5.21 -0.86 -4.87
C GLY A 87 4.04 0.01 -4.41
N VAL A 88 4.32 1.00 -3.57
CA VAL A 88 3.31 1.97 -3.09
C VAL A 88 2.79 2.84 -4.23
N ALA A 89 3.67 3.33 -5.09
CA ALA A 89 3.29 4.14 -6.24
C ALA A 89 2.34 3.37 -7.17
N VAL A 90 2.61 2.08 -7.42
CA VAL A 90 1.75 1.21 -8.23
C VAL A 90 0.42 0.95 -7.54
N ALA A 91 0.42 0.56 -6.26
CA ALA A 91 -0.80 0.32 -5.48
C ALA A 91 -1.72 1.55 -5.50
N GLY A 92 -1.14 2.73 -5.25
CA GLY A 92 -1.85 4.01 -5.27
C GLY A 92 -2.50 4.32 -6.61
N ARG A 93 -1.80 4.11 -7.73
CA ARG A 93 -2.36 4.32 -9.08
C ARG A 93 -3.49 3.34 -9.39
N VAL A 94 -3.34 2.08 -9.00
CA VAL A 94 -4.39 1.06 -9.18
C VAL A 94 -5.64 1.48 -8.39
N LEU A 95 -5.49 1.86 -7.13
CA LEU A 95 -6.61 2.32 -6.31
C LEU A 95 -7.26 3.59 -6.86
N ALA A 96 -6.47 4.57 -7.33
CA ALA A 96 -6.98 5.75 -8.01
C ALA A 96 -7.83 5.38 -9.23
N GLY A 97 -7.34 4.47 -10.08
CA GLY A 97 -8.06 4.00 -11.27
C GLY A 97 -9.35 3.25 -10.93
N LEU A 98 -9.38 2.54 -9.80
CA LEU A 98 -10.58 1.85 -9.30
C LEU A 98 -11.57 2.78 -8.60
N SER A 99 -11.16 3.99 -8.22
CA SER A 99 -11.98 4.91 -7.43
C SER A 99 -13.35 5.23 -8.05
N PRO A 100 -13.49 5.50 -9.36
CA PRO A 100 -14.81 5.78 -9.96
C PRO A 100 -15.74 4.57 -9.92
N ALA A 101 -15.21 3.37 -10.16
CA ALA A 101 -15.99 2.13 -10.10
C ALA A 101 -16.43 1.82 -8.66
N ALA A 102 -15.54 2.00 -7.68
CA ALA A 102 -15.86 1.86 -6.27
C ALA A 102 -16.95 2.85 -5.84
N LEU A 103 -16.88 4.10 -6.32
CA LEU A 103 -17.88 5.13 -6.04
C LEU A 103 -19.25 4.71 -6.57
N LEU A 104 -19.34 4.39 -7.87
CA LEU A 104 -20.59 3.95 -8.52
C LEU A 104 -21.19 2.72 -7.83
N LEU A 105 -20.36 1.75 -7.47
CA LEU A 105 -20.81 0.56 -6.76
C LEU A 105 -21.31 0.89 -5.35
N CYS A 106 -20.60 1.74 -4.61
CA CYS A 106 -21.00 2.07 -3.24
C CYS A 106 -22.28 2.90 -3.15
N VAL A 107 -22.57 3.73 -4.16
CA VAL A 107 -23.84 4.49 -4.22
C VAL A 107 -25.00 3.65 -4.74
N THR A 108 -24.76 2.60 -5.54
CA THR A 108 -25.82 1.74 -6.09
C THR A 108 -26.06 0.46 -5.28
N ALA A 109 -25.10 0.03 -4.45
CA ALA A 109 -25.23 -1.18 -3.66
C ALA A 109 -26.25 -1.05 -2.53
N GLU A 110 -27.35 -1.81 -2.63
CA GLU A 110 -28.38 -1.89 -1.59
C GLU A 110 -27.81 -2.44 -0.27
N SER A 111 -26.97 -3.49 -0.35
CA SER A 111 -26.37 -4.13 0.82
C SER A 111 -25.03 -3.52 1.23
N HIS A 112 -24.88 -3.25 2.53
CA HIS A 112 -23.60 -2.85 3.14
C HIS A 112 -22.52 -3.92 2.97
N VAL A 113 -22.90 -5.20 3.04
CA VAL A 113 -21.97 -6.33 2.89
C VAL A 113 -21.39 -6.36 1.48
N THR A 114 -22.21 -6.09 0.46
CA THR A 114 -21.74 -6.03 -0.93
C THR A 114 -20.72 -4.91 -1.12
N ALA A 115 -21.03 -3.70 -0.66
CA ALA A 115 -20.10 -2.56 -0.75
C ALA A 115 -18.77 -2.84 -0.03
N ALA A 116 -18.81 -3.42 1.17
CA ALA A 116 -17.62 -3.78 1.93
C ALA A 116 -16.77 -4.85 1.23
N SER A 117 -17.40 -5.87 0.63
CA SER A 117 -16.70 -6.91 -0.15
C SER A 117 -15.97 -6.32 -1.35
N PHE A 118 -16.59 -5.42 -2.11
CA PHE A 118 -15.95 -4.77 -3.26
C PHE A 118 -14.85 -3.80 -2.85
N ALA A 119 -15.03 -3.06 -1.74
CA ALA A 119 -13.97 -2.24 -1.17
C ALA A 119 -12.75 -3.10 -0.79
N THR A 120 -12.99 -4.23 -0.12
CA THR A 120 -11.96 -5.20 0.26
C THR A 120 -11.24 -5.76 -0.98
N LEU A 121 -11.99 -6.15 -2.01
CA LEU A 121 -11.41 -6.63 -3.28
C LEU A 121 -10.55 -5.56 -3.96
N GLY A 122 -10.97 -4.30 -3.97
CA GLY A 122 -10.17 -3.20 -4.52
C GLY A 122 -8.86 -3.00 -3.75
N LEU A 123 -8.91 -3.02 -2.41
CA LEU A 123 -7.73 -2.95 -1.56
C LEU A 123 -6.78 -4.14 -1.78
N LEU A 124 -7.32 -5.35 -1.89
CA LEU A 124 -6.55 -6.56 -2.19
C LEU A 124 -5.89 -6.47 -3.56
N LEU A 125 -6.60 -5.99 -4.58
CA LEU A 125 -6.06 -5.84 -5.93
C LEU A 125 -4.95 -4.79 -5.98
N GLY A 126 -5.15 -3.62 -5.36
CA GLY A 126 -4.12 -2.58 -5.23
C GLY A 126 -2.88 -3.10 -4.51
N SER A 127 -3.08 -3.82 -3.39
CA SER A 127 -1.98 -4.42 -2.61
C SER A 127 -1.24 -5.50 -3.41
N ALA A 128 -1.95 -6.38 -4.12
CA ALA A 128 -1.35 -7.42 -4.94
C ALA A 128 -0.51 -6.84 -6.08
N MET A 129 -0.96 -5.77 -6.73
CA MET A 129 -0.18 -5.11 -7.78
C MET A 129 1.04 -4.37 -7.22
N GLY A 130 0.91 -3.75 -6.04
CA GLY A 130 2.05 -3.13 -5.35
C GLY A 130 3.09 -4.16 -4.93
N VAL A 131 2.65 -5.30 -4.37
CA VAL A 131 3.53 -6.44 -4.04
C VAL A 131 4.20 -6.99 -5.29
N ARG A 132 3.48 -7.11 -6.41
CA ARG A 132 4.08 -7.58 -7.66
C ARG A 132 5.20 -6.64 -8.15
N ALA A 133 5.00 -5.33 -8.03
CA ALA A 133 6.02 -4.33 -8.36
C ALA A 133 7.22 -4.38 -7.41
N LEU A 134 6.97 -4.51 -6.09
CA LEU A 134 8.02 -4.73 -5.08
C LEU A 134 8.85 -5.98 -5.39
N SER A 135 8.19 -7.12 -5.63
CA SER A 135 8.86 -8.39 -5.94
C SER A 135 9.67 -8.33 -7.23
N ALA A 136 9.23 -7.55 -8.23
CA ALA A 136 9.98 -7.36 -9.47
C ALA A 136 11.23 -6.49 -9.27
N ALA A 137 11.20 -5.58 -8.29
CA ALA A 137 12.34 -4.72 -7.96
C ALA A 137 13.35 -5.38 -7.00
N LEU A 138 12.93 -6.41 -6.24
CA LEU A 138 13.79 -7.19 -5.35
C LEU A 138 14.33 -8.46 -6.04
N ASP A 139 14.96 -8.30 -7.19
CA ASP A 139 15.59 -9.42 -7.89
C ASP A 139 16.74 -9.99 -7.02
N GLY A 140 16.66 -11.28 -6.68
CA GLY A 140 17.59 -11.94 -5.76
C GLY A 140 17.03 -12.32 -4.38
N VAL A 141 15.89 -11.76 -3.96
CA VAL A 141 15.22 -12.21 -2.72
C VAL A 141 14.47 -13.52 -2.99
N PRO A 142 14.67 -14.60 -2.20
CA PRO A 142 14.03 -15.88 -2.45
C PRO A 142 12.51 -15.74 -2.36
N ARG A 143 11.81 -16.30 -3.35
CA ARG A 143 10.33 -16.22 -3.42
C ARG A 143 9.68 -16.71 -2.12
N LEU A 144 10.22 -17.77 -1.50
CA LEU A 144 9.72 -18.31 -0.25
C LEU A 144 9.68 -17.26 0.87
N PHE A 145 10.68 -16.39 0.96
CA PHE A 145 10.68 -15.28 1.91
C PHE A 145 9.54 -14.30 1.61
N LEU A 146 9.37 -13.91 0.35
CA LEU A 146 8.27 -13.03 -0.07
C LEU A 146 6.90 -13.66 0.21
N TRP A 147 6.75 -14.98 0.06
CA TRP A 147 5.52 -15.71 0.40
C TRP A 147 5.15 -15.63 1.88
N VAL A 148 6.11 -15.49 2.78
CA VAL A 148 5.87 -15.30 4.23
C VAL A 148 5.69 -13.82 4.56
N PHE A 149 6.51 -12.97 3.95
CA PHE A 149 6.56 -11.54 4.22
C PHE A 149 5.31 -10.78 3.71
N VAL A 150 4.78 -11.16 2.55
CA VAL A 150 3.58 -10.51 1.97
C VAL A 150 2.33 -10.70 2.85
N PRO A 151 2.00 -11.91 3.35
CA PRO A 151 0.94 -12.09 4.33
C PRO A 151 1.13 -11.26 5.59
N PHE A 152 2.37 -11.14 6.10
CA PHE A 152 2.67 -10.29 7.24
C PHE A 152 2.32 -8.81 6.99
N LEU A 153 2.72 -8.26 5.84
CA LEU A 153 2.35 -6.89 5.46
C LEU A 153 0.83 -6.73 5.27
N ALA A 154 0.18 -7.72 4.65
CA ALA A 154 -1.27 -7.72 4.45
C ALA A 154 -2.01 -7.68 5.80
N LEU A 155 -1.58 -8.49 6.77
CA LEU A 155 -2.14 -8.51 8.12
C LEU A 155 -1.91 -7.18 8.85
N LEU A 156 -0.71 -6.62 8.77
CA LEU A 156 -0.39 -5.32 9.36
C LEU A 156 -1.28 -4.22 8.79
N THR A 157 -1.42 -4.18 7.46
CA THR A 157 -2.25 -3.19 6.75
C THR A 157 -3.72 -3.35 7.11
N ALA A 158 -4.23 -4.59 7.08
CA ALA A 158 -5.59 -4.91 7.49
C ALA A 158 -5.84 -4.52 8.94
N ARG A 159 -4.87 -4.70 9.83
CA ARG A 159 -4.96 -4.31 11.24
C ARG A 159 -5.05 -2.79 11.40
N VAL A 160 -4.25 -2.03 10.66
CA VAL A 160 -4.32 -0.56 10.65
C VAL A 160 -5.69 -0.11 10.14
N TRP A 161 -6.18 -0.69 9.05
CA TRP A 161 -7.50 -0.38 8.53
C TRP A 161 -8.63 -0.74 9.50
N TRP A 162 -8.53 -1.85 10.23
CA TRP A 162 -9.49 -2.19 11.27
C TRP A 162 -9.55 -1.14 12.39
N LEU A 163 -8.39 -0.58 12.76
CA LEU A 163 -8.30 0.44 13.81
C LEU A 163 -8.76 1.82 13.33
N VAL A 164 -8.55 2.14 12.06
CA VAL A 164 -8.71 3.50 11.52
C VAL A 164 -10.01 3.68 10.74
N LEU A 165 -10.55 2.63 10.12
CA LEU A 165 -11.73 2.71 9.25
C LEU A 165 -13.01 2.38 10.03
N PRO A 166 -13.93 3.35 10.20
CA PRO A 166 -15.21 3.11 10.89
C PRO A 166 -16.05 2.02 10.23
N ALA A 167 -15.98 1.87 8.90
CA ALA A 167 -16.75 0.84 8.18
C ALA A 167 -16.30 -0.60 8.52
N LEU A 168 -15.11 -0.77 9.09
CA LEU A 168 -14.57 -2.06 9.54
C LEU A 168 -14.69 -2.26 11.06
N GLY A 169 -15.37 -1.36 11.77
CA GLY A 169 -15.57 -1.43 13.22
C GLY A 169 -14.57 -0.60 14.05
N GLY A 170 -13.71 0.21 13.41
CA GLY A 170 -12.80 1.14 14.07
C GLY A 170 -13.45 2.48 14.38
N GLY A 171 -14.04 2.62 15.57
CA GLY A 171 -14.69 3.86 16.01
C GLY A 171 -16.00 3.59 16.72
N ARG A 172 -15.89 3.07 17.94
CA ARG A 172 -16.95 3.19 18.96
C ARG A 172 -16.53 4.26 19.95
#